data_AF-W6TNK9-F1
#
_entry.id   AF-W6TNK9-F1
#
_cell.length_a   1.000
_cell.length_b   1.000
_cell.length_c   1.000
_cell.angle_alpha   90.00
_cell.angle_beta   90.00
_cell.angle_gamma   90.00
#
_symmetry.space_group_name_H-M   'P 1'
#
loop_
_entity.id
_entity.type
_entity.pdbx_description
1 polymer ?
#
loop_
_entity_poly.entity_id
_entity_poly.type
_entity_poly.pdbx_seq_one_letter_code
_entity_poly.pdbx_strand_id
1 'polypeptide(L)'
;MDEHEPLKKEAILYFKEIELGNPWFFGKFFLEVLVMGLARTNLGKHVLDLEGMPKGLIHEFELKIGDLKNKENLSVNMDIVPKPFYCHEEGQAIILDYSFFQYAIEHGFFYSFYQHMLRADLRFKNFNVFKGYIGLHFFEKYLVEKYLTAIFYRPEQKIIANDKYQDFIVRASSTDIFVFEVKMTDLNPRTLETLDFEKFKTYLNDNFIAEKGKTGKNKGATQLINQIDHLSTEGSELRTLLKVKSAKRLNIYPVILCSDVNVNIGGVHEYINATFNDLLKGRRTHFESVKPLIMMHVDVLIEYFGALKRNPSALKEWINAFLKQSANLQKRYQKHGGVHNYLVSKRSFGTYLAAKNRNDALSITLTEMAKSFDLNITDFGKGKDIH
;
A
#
# COMPACT_ATOMS: atom_id res chain seq x y z
N MET A 1 -9.22 15.65 -24.40
CA MET A 1 -9.84 15.93 -23.08
C MET A 1 -9.17 15.01 -22.09
N ASP A 2 -8.78 15.55 -20.93
CA ASP A 2 -8.26 14.75 -19.82
C ASP A 2 -9.36 13.78 -19.37
N GLU A 3 -9.08 12.48 -19.36
CA GLU A 3 -10.03 11.44 -18.93
C GLU A 3 -10.42 11.56 -17.44
N HIS A 4 -9.67 12.36 -16.70
CA HIS A 4 -9.85 12.65 -15.28
C HIS A 4 -10.70 13.91 -15.01
N GLU A 5 -11.00 14.73 -16.01
CA GLU A 5 -11.68 16.01 -15.78
C GLU A 5 -13.06 15.88 -15.10
N PRO A 6 -13.92 14.91 -15.46
CA PRO A 6 -15.17 14.67 -14.74
C PRO A 6 -14.96 14.32 -13.26
N LEU A 7 -13.96 13.49 -12.96
CA LEU A 7 -13.62 13.11 -11.59
C LEU A 7 -13.14 14.31 -10.77
N LYS A 8 -12.37 15.20 -11.40
CA LYS A 8 -11.86 16.41 -10.75
C LYS A 8 -12.99 17.34 -10.33
N LYS A 9 -13.99 17.55 -11.20
CA LYS A 9 -15.15 18.37 -10.88
C LYS A 9 -15.95 17.81 -9.70
N GLU A 10 -16.23 16.51 -9.72
CA GLU A 10 -16.95 15.85 -8.64
C GLU A 10 -16.15 15.81 -7.33
N ALA A 11 -14.83 15.64 -7.40
CA ALA A 11 -13.96 15.78 -6.24
C ALA A 11 -14.09 17.17 -5.62
N ILE A 12 -14.04 18.24 -6.41
CA ILE A 12 -14.20 19.61 -5.91
C ILE A 12 -15.55 19.80 -5.21
N LEU A 13 -16.63 19.27 -5.80
CA LEU A 13 -17.97 19.33 -5.20
C LEU A 13 -18.03 18.57 -3.88
N TYR A 14 -17.56 17.32 -3.86
CA TYR A 14 -17.52 16.49 -2.66
C TYR A 14 -16.72 17.15 -1.52
N PHE A 15 -15.54 17.69 -1.83
CA PHE A 15 -14.70 18.36 -0.83
C PHE A 15 -15.36 19.63 -0.29
N LYS A 16 -16.05 20.39 -1.14
CA LYS A 16 -16.87 21.52 -0.69
C LYS A 16 -18.01 21.07 0.23
N GLU A 17 -18.69 19.96 -0.07
CA GLU A 17 -19.80 19.42 0.73
C GLU A 17 -19.35 18.98 2.12
N ILE A 18 -18.19 18.34 2.24
CA ILE A 18 -17.63 17.93 3.53
C ILE A 18 -16.84 19.05 4.23
N GLU A 19 -16.99 20.30 3.76
CA GLU A 19 -16.35 21.50 4.30
C GLU A 19 -14.80 21.43 4.33
N LEU A 20 -14.21 20.62 3.44
CA LEU A 20 -12.78 20.58 3.22
C LEU A 20 -12.45 21.32 1.93
N GLY A 21 -11.76 22.45 2.03
CA GLY A 21 -11.37 23.21 0.82
C GLY A 21 -10.44 22.46 -0.14
N ASN A 22 -9.84 21.33 0.28
CA ASN A 22 -8.89 20.57 -0.52
C ASN A 22 -8.77 19.09 -0.06
N PRO A 23 -8.67 18.11 -0.99
CA PRO A 23 -8.35 16.72 -0.69
C PRO A 23 -7.14 16.48 0.24
N TRP A 24 -6.10 17.30 0.11
CA TRP A 24 -4.90 17.18 0.94
C TRP A 24 -5.16 17.40 2.43
N PHE A 25 -6.23 18.12 2.78
CA PHE A 25 -6.58 18.34 4.18
C PHE A 25 -7.31 17.17 4.82
N PHE A 26 -7.77 16.19 4.03
CA PHE A 26 -8.48 15.04 4.56
C PHE A 26 -7.63 14.27 5.58
N GLY A 27 -6.45 13.78 5.15
CA GLY A 27 -5.53 13.09 6.06
C GLY A 27 -4.96 14.01 7.15
N LYS A 28 -4.70 15.28 6.80
CA LYS A 28 -4.16 16.29 7.74
C LYS A 28 -5.11 16.51 8.92
N PHE A 29 -6.42 16.59 8.67
CA PHE A 29 -7.43 16.74 9.71
C PHE A 29 -7.34 15.65 10.78
N PHE A 30 -7.35 14.37 10.37
CA PHE A 30 -7.26 13.26 11.33
C PHE A 30 -5.93 13.25 12.10
N LEU A 31 -4.83 13.63 11.46
CA LEU A 31 -3.53 13.75 12.13
C LEU A 31 -3.52 14.88 13.16
N GLU A 32 -4.11 16.04 12.84
CA GLU A 32 -4.23 17.15 13.79
C GLU A 32 -5.10 16.78 14.99
N VAL A 33 -6.23 16.11 14.77
CA VAL A 33 -7.09 15.58 15.84
C VAL A 33 -6.31 14.59 16.72
N LEU A 34 -5.54 13.69 16.12
CA LEU A 34 -4.70 12.74 16.85
C LEU A 34 -3.63 13.47 17.69
N VAL A 35 -2.94 14.46 17.13
CA VAL A 35 -1.95 15.27 17.85
C VAL A 35 -2.59 16.02 19.02
N MET A 36 -3.78 16.58 18.83
CA MET A 36 -4.54 17.23 19.89
C MET A 36 -4.90 16.27 21.03
N GLY A 37 -5.31 15.04 20.71
CA GLY A 37 -5.65 14.00 21.68
C GLY A 37 -4.45 13.39 22.41
N LEU A 38 -3.28 13.36 21.77
CA LEU A 38 -2.03 12.87 22.35
C LEU A 38 -1.25 13.94 23.13
N ALA A 39 -1.60 15.22 22.99
CA ALA A 39 -0.99 16.29 23.76
C ALA A 39 -1.19 16.05 25.26
N ARG A 40 -0.14 16.26 26.07
CA ARG A 40 -0.17 15.93 27.52
C ARG A 40 -1.33 16.59 28.28
N THR A 41 -1.78 17.76 27.83
CA THR A 41 -2.90 18.51 28.39
C THR A 41 -4.28 17.93 28.07
N ASN A 42 -4.35 17.00 27.12
CA ASN A 42 -5.57 16.42 26.56
C ASN A 42 -5.53 14.88 26.52
N LEU A 43 -4.53 14.25 27.15
CA LEU A 43 -4.41 12.79 27.23
C LEU A 43 -5.75 12.18 27.69
N GLY A 44 -6.40 11.43 26.80
CA GLY A 44 -7.68 10.77 27.07
C GLY A 44 -8.92 11.64 26.89
N LYS A 45 -8.82 12.85 26.32
CA LYS A 45 -10.00 13.57 25.83
C LYS A 45 -10.47 12.94 24.53
N HIS A 46 -11.68 12.41 24.55
CA HIS A 46 -12.37 11.87 23.39
C HIS A 46 -13.44 12.83 22.85
N VAL A 47 -13.63 14.00 23.46
CA VAL A 47 -14.64 14.98 23.03
C VAL A 47 -13.96 16.10 22.25
N LEU A 48 -14.47 16.37 21.06
CA LEU A 48 -14.09 17.46 20.18
C LEU A 48 -15.16 18.55 20.22
N ASP A 49 -14.69 19.79 20.43
CA ASP A 49 -15.47 20.99 20.14
C ASP A 49 -15.43 21.26 18.63
N LEU A 50 -16.60 21.37 18.01
CA LEU A 50 -16.73 21.53 16.56
C LEU A 50 -16.63 22.99 16.11
N GLU A 51 -16.42 23.94 17.01
CA GLU A 51 -16.20 25.34 16.64
C GLU A 51 -14.94 25.49 15.76
N GLY A 52 -15.11 26.02 14.55
CA GLY A 52 -14.02 26.20 13.59
C GLY A 52 -13.53 24.92 12.89
N MET A 53 -14.15 23.76 13.14
CA MET A 53 -13.83 22.49 12.46
C MET A 53 -14.70 22.28 11.21
N PRO A 54 -14.24 21.46 10.24
CA PRO A 54 -15.07 21.03 9.10
C PRO A 54 -16.16 20.05 9.58
N LYS A 55 -17.33 20.58 9.95
CA LYS A 55 -18.46 19.80 10.50
C LYS A 55 -18.98 18.80 9.47
N GLY A 56 -18.98 19.19 8.19
CA GLY A 56 -19.37 18.31 7.09
C GLY A 56 -18.57 17.01 7.07
N LEU A 57 -17.24 17.08 7.22
CA LEU A 57 -16.36 15.91 7.31
C LEU A 57 -16.69 15.04 8.51
N ILE A 58 -16.89 15.65 9.68
CA ILE A 58 -17.18 14.90 10.91
C ILE A 58 -18.51 14.16 10.78
N HIS A 59 -19.54 14.81 10.25
CA HIS A 59 -20.85 14.20 9.99
C HIS A 59 -20.81 13.13 8.89
N GLU A 60 -19.97 13.30 7.86
CA GLU A 60 -19.78 12.28 6.83
C GLU A 60 -19.21 10.98 7.43
N PHE A 61 -18.34 11.11 8.43
CA PHE A 61 -17.70 10.00 9.14
C PHE A 61 -18.32 9.71 10.52
N GLU A 62 -19.58 10.10 10.71
CA GLU A 62 -20.33 9.89 11.95
C GLU A 62 -21.02 8.50 11.99
N LEU A 63 -20.95 7.87 13.16
CA LEU A 63 -21.69 6.68 13.50
C LEU A 63 -23.11 7.04 13.93
N LYS A 64 -24.08 6.82 13.04
CA LYS A 64 -25.49 7.02 13.34
C LYS A 64 -26.08 5.74 13.91
N ILE A 65 -26.40 5.74 15.21
CA ILE A 65 -26.98 4.57 15.90
C ILE A 65 -28.28 4.09 15.22
N GLY A 66 -29.04 4.99 14.61
CA GLY A 66 -30.22 4.64 13.81
C GLY A 66 -29.93 3.70 12.64
N ASP A 67 -28.76 3.85 12.00
CA ASP A 67 -28.35 3.04 10.86
C ASP A 67 -27.95 1.62 11.27
N LEU A 68 -27.61 1.42 12.55
CA LEU A 68 -27.21 0.12 13.10
C LEU A 68 -28.41 -0.72 13.55
N LYS A 69 -29.43 -0.07 14.13
CA LYS A 69 -30.59 -0.76 14.75
C LYS A 69 -31.36 -1.68 13.79
N ASN A 70 -31.31 -1.37 12.48
CA ASN A 70 -32.06 -2.09 11.46
C ASN A 70 -31.21 -3.10 10.67
N LYS A 71 -29.92 -3.29 11.02
CA LYS A 71 -29.03 -4.21 10.31
C LYS A 71 -29.03 -5.60 10.94
N GLU A 72 -29.54 -6.59 10.21
CA GLU A 72 -29.51 -8.00 10.63
C GLU A 72 -28.07 -8.55 10.76
N ASN A 73 -27.15 -8.05 9.94
CA ASN A 73 -25.75 -8.52 9.88
C ASN A 73 -24.79 -7.35 10.09
N LEU A 74 -24.67 -6.90 11.33
CA LEU A 74 -23.72 -5.87 11.74
C LEU A 74 -22.27 -6.38 11.61
N SER A 75 -21.42 -5.60 10.98
CA SER A 75 -19.98 -5.83 10.86
C SER A 75 -19.23 -4.68 11.51
N VAL A 76 -18.37 -4.98 12.48
CA VAL A 76 -17.62 -3.95 13.22
C VAL A 76 -16.72 -3.17 12.26
N ASN A 77 -16.01 -3.89 11.39
CA ASN A 77 -15.04 -3.33 10.46
C ASN A 77 -15.67 -2.58 9.27
N MET A 78 -16.96 -2.79 8.99
CA MET A 78 -17.67 -2.13 7.87
C MET A 78 -18.68 -1.09 8.32
N ASP A 79 -19.27 -1.24 9.51
CA ASP A 79 -20.35 -0.38 9.98
C ASP A 79 -19.93 0.57 11.11
N ILE A 80 -18.86 0.23 11.86
CA ILE A 80 -18.42 1.00 13.03
C ILE A 80 -17.04 1.63 12.79
N VAL A 81 -16.02 0.81 12.49
CA VAL A 81 -14.63 1.26 12.28
C VAL A 81 -14.51 2.38 11.23
N PRO A 82 -15.28 2.39 10.12
CA PRO A 82 -15.17 3.49 9.15
C PRO A 82 -15.77 4.81 9.64
N LYS A 83 -16.43 4.84 10.80
CA LYS A 83 -17.17 5.98 11.35
C LYS A 83 -16.59 6.36 12.73
N PRO A 84 -15.42 7.01 12.78
CA PRO A 84 -14.71 7.29 14.02
C PRO A 84 -15.42 8.28 14.97
N PHE A 85 -16.45 8.98 14.52
CA PHE A 85 -17.13 10.02 15.29
C PHE A 85 -18.52 9.59 15.75
N TYR A 86 -18.94 10.06 16.92
CA TYR A 86 -20.32 9.99 17.38
C TYR A 86 -20.76 11.36 17.88
N CYS A 87 -21.74 11.99 17.21
CA CYS A 87 -22.25 13.30 17.58
C CYS A 87 -23.41 13.13 18.57
N HIS A 88 -23.27 13.66 19.79
CA HIS A 88 -24.28 13.53 20.83
C HIS A 88 -25.05 14.83 21.09
N GLU A 89 -24.37 15.97 21.09
CA GLU A 89 -24.91 17.31 21.33
C GLU A 89 -24.56 18.27 20.19
N GLU A 90 -25.32 19.35 20.03
CA GLU A 90 -25.01 20.38 19.03
C GLU A 90 -23.62 20.96 19.27
N GLY A 91 -22.72 20.80 18.29
CA GLY A 91 -21.38 21.35 18.34
C GLY A 91 -20.33 20.48 19.04
N GLN A 92 -20.65 19.23 19.42
CA GLN A 92 -19.67 18.30 19.98
C GLN A 92 -19.66 16.94 19.27
N ALA A 93 -18.47 16.36 19.10
CA ALA A 93 -18.31 14.99 18.61
C ALA A 93 -17.42 14.17 19.54
N ILE A 94 -17.78 12.90 19.74
CA ILE A 94 -17.01 11.93 20.50
C ILE A 94 -16.18 11.09 19.51
N ILE A 95 -14.87 10.99 19.74
CA ILE A 95 -13.95 10.09 19.06
C ILE A 95 -14.10 8.71 19.69
N LEU A 96 -14.60 7.75 18.92
CA LEU A 96 -14.82 6.38 19.37
C LEU A 96 -13.50 5.65 19.65
N ASP A 97 -12.57 5.72 18.69
CA ASP A 97 -11.23 5.16 18.81
C ASP A 97 -10.30 5.86 17.81
N TYR A 98 -9.12 6.28 18.26
CA TYR A 98 -8.13 6.92 17.39
C TYR A 98 -7.56 5.98 16.32
N SER A 99 -7.56 4.66 16.56
CA SER A 99 -7.15 3.66 15.57
C SER A 99 -8.10 3.61 14.37
N PHE A 100 -9.35 4.06 14.50
CA PHE A 100 -10.32 4.09 13.41
C PHE A 100 -9.98 5.15 12.36
N PHE A 101 -9.18 6.16 12.71
CA PHE A 101 -8.76 7.19 11.77
C PHE A 101 -7.99 6.61 10.59
N GLN A 102 -7.13 5.62 10.82
CA GLN A 102 -6.39 4.96 9.75
C GLN A 102 -7.34 4.36 8.71
N TYR A 103 -8.38 3.64 9.15
CA TYR A 103 -9.37 3.06 8.24
C TYR A 103 -10.15 4.15 7.49
N ALA A 104 -10.55 5.22 8.18
CA ALA A 104 -11.25 6.34 7.56
C ALA A 104 -10.40 6.97 6.43
N ILE A 105 -9.09 7.11 6.63
CA ILE A 105 -8.15 7.64 5.64
C ILE A 105 -7.91 6.65 4.48
N GLU A 106 -7.65 5.38 4.78
CA GLU A 106 -7.22 4.40 3.77
C GLU A 106 -8.37 3.82 2.95
N HIS A 107 -9.56 3.73 3.52
CA HIS A 107 -10.71 3.03 2.91
C HIS A 107 -11.99 3.86 2.95
N GLY A 108 -12.30 4.48 4.09
CA GLY A 108 -13.51 5.27 4.28
C GLY A 108 -13.64 6.42 3.28
N PHE A 109 -12.53 7.15 3.06
CA PHE A 109 -12.44 8.24 2.09
C PHE A 109 -12.85 7.80 0.69
N PHE A 110 -12.22 6.76 0.14
CA PHE A 110 -12.50 6.31 -1.22
C PHE A 110 -13.92 5.78 -1.37
N TYR A 111 -14.46 5.13 -0.34
CA TYR A 111 -15.84 4.65 -0.36
C TYR A 111 -16.84 5.81 -0.30
N SER A 112 -16.65 6.77 0.62
CA SER A 112 -17.48 7.97 0.71
C SER A 112 -17.44 8.74 -0.61
N PHE A 113 -16.26 9.04 -1.13
CA PHE A 113 -16.12 9.72 -2.42
C PHE A 113 -16.81 8.97 -3.56
N TYR A 114 -16.68 7.64 -3.60
CA TYR A 114 -17.39 6.80 -4.58
C TYR A 114 -18.93 6.95 -4.51
N GLN A 115 -19.52 7.03 -3.31
CA GLN A 115 -20.97 7.20 -3.15
C GLN A 115 -21.46 8.53 -3.74
N HIS A 116 -20.65 9.60 -3.68
CA HIS A 116 -20.95 10.87 -4.32
C HIS A 116 -20.76 10.78 -5.85
N MET A 117 -19.69 10.10 -6.30
CA MET A 117 -19.39 9.89 -7.73
C MET A 117 -20.44 9.07 -8.48
N LEU A 118 -21.14 8.16 -7.82
CA LEU A 118 -22.17 7.29 -8.42
C LEU A 118 -23.24 8.07 -9.18
N ARG A 119 -23.46 9.34 -8.82
CA ARG A 119 -24.45 10.22 -9.43
C ARG A 119 -23.98 10.85 -10.75
N ALA A 120 -22.68 10.85 -11.02
CA ALA A 120 -22.06 11.67 -12.05
C ALA A 120 -21.27 10.89 -13.11
N ASP A 121 -20.71 9.71 -12.77
CA ASP A 121 -19.84 8.96 -13.69
C ASP A 121 -20.25 7.49 -13.85
N LEU A 122 -20.87 7.18 -14.98
CA LEU A 122 -21.34 5.84 -15.35
C LEU A 122 -20.21 4.81 -15.56
N ARG A 123 -18.94 5.24 -15.61
CA ARG A 123 -17.79 4.32 -15.68
C ARG A 123 -17.70 3.43 -14.44
N PHE A 124 -18.10 3.95 -13.27
CA PHE A 124 -17.95 3.28 -11.98
C PHE A 124 -19.24 2.59 -11.52
N LYS A 125 -19.64 1.56 -12.28
CA LYS A 125 -20.88 0.79 -12.05
C LYS A 125 -21.00 0.17 -10.66
N ASN A 126 -19.86 -0.12 -10.02
CA ASN A 126 -19.78 -0.63 -8.66
C ASN A 126 -18.46 -0.19 -8.02
N PHE A 127 -18.37 -0.30 -6.70
CA PHE A 127 -17.18 0.10 -5.94
C PHE A 127 -15.92 -0.66 -6.36
N ASN A 128 -16.03 -1.94 -6.78
CA ASN A 128 -14.86 -2.71 -7.21
C ASN A 128 -14.24 -2.14 -8.49
N VAL A 129 -15.04 -1.62 -9.42
CA VAL A 129 -14.54 -0.94 -10.63
C VAL A 129 -13.83 0.36 -10.26
N PHE A 130 -14.42 1.16 -9.37
CA PHE A 130 -13.80 2.37 -8.85
C PHE A 130 -12.48 2.08 -8.12
N LYS A 131 -12.47 1.06 -7.26
CA LYS A 131 -11.27 0.64 -6.54
C LYS A 131 -10.18 0.13 -7.47
N GLY A 132 -10.53 -0.64 -8.52
CA GLY A 132 -9.57 -1.04 -9.55
C GLY A 132 -8.94 0.16 -10.27
N TYR A 133 -9.74 1.20 -10.50
CA TYR A 133 -9.27 2.46 -11.08
C TYR A 133 -8.31 3.21 -10.13
N ILE A 134 -8.66 3.35 -8.85
CA ILE A 134 -7.76 3.93 -7.83
C ILE A 134 -6.48 3.11 -7.71
N GLY A 135 -6.58 1.78 -7.71
CA GLY A 135 -5.43 0.88 -7.66
C GLY A 135 -4.45 1.12 -8.82
N LEU A 136 -4.96 1.28 -10.04
CA LEU A 136 -4.11 1.52 -11.21
C LEU A 136 -3.56 2.96 -11.25
N HIS A 137 -4.43 3.96 -11.17
CA HIS A 137 -4.04 5.35 -11.45
C HIS A 137 -3.39 6.03 -10.25
N PHE A 138 -3.92 5.82 -9.04
CA PHE A 138 -3.37 6.43 -7.84
C PHE A 138 -2.29 5.57 -7.20
N PHE A 139 -2.57 4.30 -6.90
CA PHE A 139 -1.62 3.48 -6.16
C PHE A 139 -0.42 3.05 -7.00
N GLU A 140 -0.64 2.49 -8.19
CA GLU A 140 0.44 1.98 -9.05
C GLU A 140 1.16 3.11 -9.82
N LYS A 141 0.46 3.79 -10.74
CA LYS A 141 1.05 4.78 -11.67
C LYS A 141 1.44 6.10 -11.03
N TYR A 142 0.77 6.50 -9.96
CA TYR A 142 1.13 7.73 -9.26
C TYR A 142 2.05 7.43 -8.07
N LEU A 143 1.54 6.78 -7.02
CA LEU A 143 2.28 6.63 -5.77
C LEU A 143 3.55 5.80 -5.94
N VAL A 144 3.42 4.55 -6.38
CA VAL A 144 4.56 3.61 -6.47
C VAL A 144 5.55 4.04 -7.54
N GLU A 145 5.09 4.39 -8.75
CA GLU A 145 5.96 4.86 -9.83
C GLU A 145 6.79 6.08 -9.40
N LYS A 146 6.17 7.06 -8.73
CA LYS A 146 6.86 8.26 -8.25
C LYS A 146 7.92 7.92 -7.22
N TYR A 147 7.64 7.04 -6.26
CA TYR A 147 8.62 6.60 -5.29
C TYR A 147 9.79 5.85 -5.95
N LEU A 148 9.50 4.86 -6.79
CA LEU A 148 10.54 4.09 -7.47
C LEU A 148 11.41 4.99 -8.36
N THR A 149 10.80 5.89 -9.12
CA THR A 149 11.52 6.85 -9.97
C THR A 149 12.41 7.79 -9.15
N ALA A 150 11.89 8.29 -8.03
CA ALA A 150 12.64 9.18 -7.15
C ALA A 150 13.77 8.46 -6.40
N ILE A 151 13.61 7.17 -6.08
CA ILE A 151 14.64 6.34 -5.45
C ILE A 151 15.72 5.97 -6.48
N PHE A 152 15.32 5.46 -7.64
CA PHE A 152 16.23 4.95 -8.67
C PHE A 152 16.50 5.99 -9.78
N TYR A 153 16.87 7.21 -9.36
CA TYR A 153 16.99 8.37 -10.26
C TYR A 153 18.32 8.44 -11.04
N ARG A 154 19.29 7.59 -10.73
CA ARG A 154 20.66 7.73 -11.28
C ARG A 154 20.70 7.29 -12.76
N PRO A 155 21.57 7.87 -13.61
CA PRO A 155 21.59 7.60 -15.05
C PRO A 155 21.79 6.12 -15.44
N GLU A 156 22.55 5.38 -14.64
CA GLU A 156 22.81 3.94 -14.80
C GLU A 156 21.62 3.06 -14.41
N GLN A 157 20.67 3.61 -13.66
CA GLN A 157 19.45 2.94 -13.24
C GLN A 157 18.37 3.10 -14.31
N LYS A 158 17.52 2.08 -14.43
CA LYS A 158 16.42 2.07 -15.42
C LYS A 158 15.18 1.49 -14.77
N ILE A 159 14.05 2.13 -15.04
CA ILE A 159 12.72 1.65 -14.65
C ILE A 159 11.96 1.42 -15.94
N ILE A 160 11.41 0.23 -16.10
CA ILE A 160 10.51 -0.12 -17.19
C ILE A 160 9.15 -0.40 -16.56
N ALA A 161 8.17 0.40 -16.95
CA ALA A 161 6.77 0.28 -16.57
C ALA A 161 5.94 0.45 -17.85
N ASN A 162 5.43 -0.66 -18.40
CA ASN A 162 4.57 -0.62 -19.58
C ASN A 162 3.62 -1.82 -19.62
N ASP A 163 2.59 -1.73 -20.45
CA ASP A 163 1.53 -2.74 -20.53
C ASP A 163 2.05 -4.16 -20.87
N LYS A 164 3.21 -4.25 -21.54
CA LYS A 164 3.81 -5.52 -21.97
C LYS A 164 4.56 -6.21 -20.84
N TYR A 165 5.35 -5.47 -20.08
CA TYR A 165 6.20 -6.00 -19.02
C TYR A 165 5.57 -5.90 -17.64
N GLN A 166 4.39 -5.28 -17.53
CA GLN A 166 3.63 -5.10 -16.30
C GLN A 166 4.41 -4.27 -15.25
N ASP A 167 3.72 -3.92 -14.18
CA ASP A 167 3.99 -2.90 -13.15
C ASP A 167 5.40 -2.26 -13.21
N PHE A 168 6.43 -2.83 -12.57
CA PHE A 168 7.77 -2.21 -12.60
C PHE A 168 8.94 -3.20 -12.62
N ILE A 169 9.84 -3.04 -13.58
CA ILE A 169 11.15 -3.72 -13.62
C ILE A 169 12.26 -2.68 -13.48
N VAL A 170 13.02 -2.79 -12.40
CA VAL A 170 14.03 -1.80 -12.03
C VAL A 170 15.42 -2.40 -12.13
N ARG A 171 16.24 -1.89 -13.04
CA ARG A 171 17.69 -2.10 -13.00
C ARG A 171 18.31 -1.15 -11.99
N ALA A 172 18.66 -1.68 -10.83
CA ALA A 172 19.26 -0.90 -9.75
C ALA A 172 20.79 -0.80 -9.85
N SER A 173 21.43 -1.78 -10.49
CA SER A 173 22.87 -1.79 -10.75
C SER A 173 23.20 -2.53 -12.06
N SER A 174 24.48 -2.76 -12.34
CA SER A 174 24.88 -3.53 -13.52
C SER A 174 24.42 -5.00 -13.46
N THR A 175 24.22 -5.54 -12.26
CA THR A 175 23.89 -6.95 -12.00
C THR A 175 22.57 -7.13 -11.25
N ASP A 176 22.05 -6.12 -10.57
CA ASP A 176 20.86 -6.27 -9.71
C ASP A 176 19.59 -5.73 -10.41
N ILE A 177 18.59 -6.60 -10.57
CA ILE A 177 17.27 -6.28 -11.13
C ILE A 177 16.20 -6.56 -10.08
N PHE A 178 15.40 -5.55 -9.76
CA PHE A 178 14.16 -5.75 -9.02
C PHE A 178 13.01 -5.95 -10.00
N VAL A 179 12.13 -6.88 -9.67
CA VAL A 179 10.92 -7.18 -10.42
C VAL A 179 9.77 -6.98 -9.45
N PHE A 180 9.06 -5.86 -9.59
CA PHE A 180 7.97 -5.48 -8.72
C PHE A 180 6.63 -5.83 -9.36
N GLU A 181 5.78 -6.45 -8.56
CA GLU A 181 4.37 -6.61 -8.81
C GLU A 181 3.62 -5.84 -7.71
N VAL A 182 2.77 -4.90 -8.10
CA VAL A 182 2.05 -3.98 -7.23
C VAL A 182 0.61 -4.44 -7.10
N LYS A 183 0.18 -4.65 -5.86
CA LYS A 183 -1.18 -5.08 -5.55
C LYS A 183 -1.83 -4.11 -4.58
N MET A 184 -2.81 -3.37 -5.10
CA MET A 184 -3.80 -2.75 -4.22
C MET A 184 -4.77 -3.86 -3.76
N THR A 185 -4.61 -4.31 -2.53
CA THR A 185 -5.36 -5.44 -1.97
C THR A 185 -6.52 -4.96 -1.13
N ASP A 186 -7.63 -5.71 -1.22
CA ASP A 186 -8.83 -5.46 -0.43
C ASP A 186 -9.32 -6.75 0.18
N LEU A 187 -8.79 -7.12 1.34
CA LEU A 187 -9.35 -8.26 2.05
C LEU A 187 -10.71 -7.84 2.62
N ASN A 188 -11.77 -8.57 2.24
CA ASN A 188 -13.09 -8.33 2.82
C ASN A 188 -13.00 -8.43 4.35
N PRO A 189 -13.31 -7.37 5.10
CA PRO A 189 -13.13 -7.38 6.54
C PRO A 189 -13.95 -8.46 7.25
N ARG A 190 -15.08 -8.89 6.67
CA ARG A 190 -15.87 -10.02 7.20
C ARG A 190 -15.09 -11.33 7.21
N THR A 191 -14.19 -11.53 6.25
CA THR A 191 -13.33 -12.73 6.23
C THR A 191 -12.44 -12.77 7.47
N LEU A 192 -11.97 -11.61 7.96
CA LEU A 192 -11.21 -11.52 9.20
C LEU A 192 -12.11 -11.65 10.43
N GLU A 193 -13.26 -11.00 10.46
CA GLU A 193 -14.21 -11.05 11.59
C GLU A 193 -14.71 -12.46 11.87
N THR A 194 -15.02 -13.22 10.82
CA THR A 194 -15.50 -14.60 10.94
C THR A 194 -14.38 -15.61 11.00
N LEU A 195 -13.11 -15.17 10.98
CA LEU A 195 -11.92 -16.03 10.96
C LEU A 195 -12.00 -17.14 9.89
N ASP A 196 -12.55 -16.80 8.71
CA ASP A 196 -12.80 -17.77 7.64
C ASP A 196 -11.51 -18.06 6.87
N PHE A 197 -10.79 -19.08 7.34
CA PHE A 197 -9.49 -19.45 6.80
C PHE A 197 -9.53 -19.85 5.32
N GLU A 198 -10.56 -20.58 4.88
CA GLU A 198 -10.65 -21.03 3.48
C GLU A 198 -10.97 -19.86 2.54
N LYS A 199 -11.83 -18.93 2.94
CA LYS A 199 -12.02 -17.68 2.18
C LYS A 199 -10.75 -16.84 2.14
N PHE A 200 -10.01 -16.74 3.24
CA PHE A 200 -8.74 -16.03 3.26
C PHE A 200 -7.71 -16.68 2.32
N LYS A 201 -7.58 -18.00 2.36
CA LYS A 201 -6.69 -18.75 1.45
C LYS A 201 -7.09 -18.60 -0.01
N THR A 202 -8.38 -18.67 -0.31
CA THR A 202 -8.92 -18.44 -1.66
C THR A 202 -8.58 -17.03 -2.13
N TYR A 203 -8.76 -16.04 -1.28
CA TYR A 203 -8.37 -14.66 -1.54
C TYR A 203 -6.88 -14.53 -1.86
N LEU A 204 -6.00 -15.21 -1.10
CA LEU A 204 -4.56 -15.19 -1.37
C LEU A 204 -4.24 -15.80 -2.73
N ASN A 205 -4.85 -16.94 -3.06
CA ASN A 205 -4.66 -17.60 -4.33
C ASN A 205 -5.10 -16.70 -5.50
N ASP A 206 -6.29 -16.12 -5.40
CA ASP A 206 -6.91 -15.30 -6.44
C ASP A 206 -6.20 -13.97 -6.71
N ASN A 207 -5.45 -13.45 -5.73
CA ASN A 207 -4.78 -12.16 -5.83
C ASN A 207 -3.27 -12.25 -5.99
N PHE A 208 -2.64 -13.31 -5.47
CA PHE A 208 -1.18 -13.42 -5.43
C PHE A 208 -0.58 -14.62 -6.17
N ILE A 209 -1.39 -15.61 -6.59
CA ILE A 209 -0.86 -16.84 -7.21
C ILE A 209 -1.48 -17.13 -8.58
N ALA A 210 -2.76 -16.82 -8.77
CA ALA A 210 -3.56 -17.33 -9.88
C ALA A 210 -2.91 -17.20 -11.27
N GLU A 211 -2.75 -18.35 -11.94
CA GLU A 211 -2.60 -18.42 -13.39
C GLU A 211 -3.99 -18.20 -13.99
N LYS A 212 -4.16 -17.15 -14.80
CA LYS A 212 -5.40 -17.02 -15.58
C LYS A 212 -5.16 -17.64 -16.96
N GLY A 213 -6.13 -18.41 -17.43
CA GLY A 213 -6.10 -19.04 -18.76
C GLY A 213 -6.09 -18.01 -19.92
N LYS A 214 -6.29 -18.49 -21.15
CA LYS A 214 -6.08 -17.77 -22.43
C LYS A 214 -6.68 -16.34 -22.56
N THR A 215 -7.62 -15.93 -21.72
CA THR A 215 -8.31 -14.63 -21.80
C THR A 215 -8.11 -13.74 -20.56
N GLY A 216 -7.41 -14.21 -19.53
CA GLY A 216 -7.18 -13.42 -18.31
C GLY A 216 -5.71 -13.10 -18.09
N LYS A 217 -5.43 -11.93 -17.50
CA LYS A 217 -4.08 -11.58 -17.05
C LYS A 217 -3.69 -12.46 -15.85
N ASN A 218 -2.53 -13.09 -15.92
CA ASN A 218 -1.88 -13.74 -14.78
C ASN A 218 -1.81 -12.79 -13.58
N LYS A 219 -1.76 -13.34 -12.36
CA LYS A 219 -1.72 -12.55 -11.14
C LYS A 219 -0.51 -12.88 -10.24
N GLY A 220 0.07 -11.84 -9.62
CA GLY A 220 0.99 -12.00 -8.50
C GLY A 220 2.28 -12.74 -8.88
N ALA A 221 2.57 -13.84 -8.18
CA ALA A 221 3.73 -14.69 -8.41
C ALA A 221 3.87 -15.14 -9.88
N THR A 222 2.77 -15.44 -10.55
CA THR A 222 2.80 -15.87 -11.97
C THR A 222 3.22 -14.72 -12.90
N GLN A 223 2.85 -13.47 -12.60
CA GLN A 223 3.31 -12.29 -13.35
C GLN A 223 4.82 -12.11 -13.22
N LEU A 224 5.32 -12.20 -11.98
CA LEU A 224 6.76 -12.16 -11.70
C LEU A 224 7.53 -13.23 -12.48
N ILE A 225 6.99 -14.46 -12.56
CA ILE A 225 7.59 -15.54 -13.33
C ILE A 225 7.67 -15.20 -14.82
N ASN A 226 6.62 -14.63 -15.42
CA ASN A 226 6.65 -14.24 -16.83
C ASN A 226 7.69 -13.14 -17.11
N GLN A 227 7.81 -12.16 -16.21
CA GLN A 227 8.83 -11.11 -16.30
C GLN A 227 10.24 -11.69 -16.19
N ILE A 228 10.44 -12.65 -15.28
CA ILE A 228 11.70 -13.40 -15.15
C ILE A 228 12.01 -14.18 -16.43
N ASP A 229 11.01 -14.82 -17.04
CA ASP A 229 11.19 -15.55 -18.30
C ASP A 229 11.63 -14.59 -19.43
N HIS A 230 11.01 -13.42 -19.55
CA HIS A 230 11.44 -12.39 -20.50
C HIS A 230 12.88 -11.90 -20.25
N LEU A 231 13.34 -11.84 -18.99
CA LEU A 231 14.73 -11.50 -18.66
C LEU A 231 15.71 -12.64 -19.01
N SER A 232 15.26 -13.89 -19.00
CA SER A 232 16.09 -15.04 -19.35
C SER A 232 16.31 -15.18 -20.86
N THR A 233 15.32 -14.80 -21.67
CA THR A 233 15.35 -14.94 -23.13
C THR A 233 16.43 -14.07 -23.76
N GLU A 234 17.31 -14.68 -24.57
CA GLU A 234 18.32 -13.94 -25.32
C GLU A 234 17.70 -13.03 -26.39
N GLY A 235 18.24 -11.82 -26.55
CA GLY A 235 17.73 -10.83 -27.50
C GLY A 235 16.35 -10.26 -27.17
N SER A 236 15.78 -10.54 -25.98
CA SER A 236 14.48 -9.99 -25.61
C SER A 236 14.50 -8.46 -25.58
N GLU A 237 13.42 -7.84 -26.04
CA GLU A 237 13.26 -6.38 -25.98
C GLU A 237 13.46 -5.83 -24.56
N LEU A 238 13.01 -6.57 -23.53
CA LEU A 238 13.21 -6.18 -22.13
C LEU A 238 14.71 -6.05 -21.77
N ARG A 239 15.55 -7.00 -22.19
CA ARG A 239 16.99 -6.92 -21.96
C ARG A 239 17.61 -5.75 -22.71
N THR A 240 17.12 -5.44 -23.91
CA THR A 240 17.56 -4.28 -24.69
C THR A 240 17.22 -2.97 -23.98
N LEU A 241 15.97 -2.81 -23.53
CA LEU A 241 15.51 -1.64 -22.76
C LEU A 241 16.32 -1.45 -21.47
N LEU A 242 16.60 -2.55 -20.76
CA LEU A 242 17.40 -2.54 -19.54
C LEU A 242 18.91 -2.48 -19.81
N LYS A 243 19.37 -2.58 -21.07
CA LYS A 243 20.79 -2.66 -21.46
C LYS A 243 21.54 -3.81 -20.77
N VAL A 244 20.93 -5.00 -20.72
CA VAL A 244 21.47 -6.22 -20.10
C VAL A 244 22.13 -7.10 -21.16
N LYS A 245 23.45 -7.25 -21.07
CA LYS A 245 24.24 -8.08 -21.99
C LYS A 245 24.14 -9.58 -21.73
N SER A 246 23.96 -10.01 -20.47
CA SER A 246 23.88 -11.42 -20.12
C SER A 246 23.00 -11.64 -18.89
N ALA A 247 22.02 -12.53 -19.01
CA ALA A 247 21.14 -12.94 -17.91
C ALA A 247 21.91 -13.68 -16.81
N LYS A 248 22.96 -14.46 -17.18
CA LYS A 248 23.75 -15.28 -16.25
C LYS A 248 24.46 -14.51 -15.14
N ARG A 249 24.61 -13.19 -15.30
CA ARG A 249 25.25 -12.31 -14.30
C ARG A 249 24.25 -11.58 -13.41
N LEU A 250 22.95 -11.79 -13.63
CA LEU A 250 21.92 -11.03 -12.93
C LEU A 250 21.55 -11.68 -11.61
N ASN A 251 21.38 -10.83 -10.61
CA ASN A 251 20.68 -11.10 -9.37
C ASN A 251 19.26 -10.54 -9.48
N ILE A 252 18.26 -11.41 -9.44
CA ILE A 252 16.85 -11.01 -9.52
C ILE A 252 16.24 -10.95 -8.12
N TYR A 253 15.59 -9.83 -7.82
CA TYR A 253 14.88 -9.56 -6.57
C TYR A 253 13.37 -9.44 -6.85
N PRO A 254 12.62 -10.54 -6.81
CA PRO A 254 11.17 -10.52 -6.97
C PRO A 254 10.49 -9.93 -5.73
N VAL A 255 9.64 -8.93 -5.93
CA VAL A 255 8.94 -8.21 -4.85
C VAL A 255 7.46 -8.08 -5.20
N ILE A 256 6.57 -8.48 -4.30
CA ILE A 256 5.17 -8.05 -4.33
C ILE A 256 5.02 -6.88 -3.36
N LEU A 257 4.67 -5.73 -3.90
CA LEU A 257 4.36 -4.52 -3.13
C LEU A 257 2.86 -4.47 -2.87
N CYS A 258 2.43 -4.52 -1.61
CA CYS A 258 1.03 -4.52 -1.20
C CYS A 258 0.65 -3.26 -0.41
N SER A 259 -0.64 -2.95 -0.38
CA SER A 259 -1.25 -1.84 0.36
C SER A 259 -1.98 -2.26 1.64
N ASP A 260 -2.17 -3.56 1.85
CA ASP A 260 -2.89 -4.07 3.02
C ASP A 260 -1.89 -4.71 3.98
N VAL A 261 -1.91 -4.25 5.23
CA VAL A 261 -1.09 -4.76 6.33
C VAL A 261 -1.42 -6.22 6.65
N ASN A 262 -2.68 -6.65 6.47
CA ASN A 262 -3.13 -8.00 6.81
C ASN A 262 -2.50 -9.09 5.92
N VAL A 263 -2.04 -8.72 4.72
CA VAL A 263 -1.31 -9.62 3.82
C VAL A 263 0.22 -9.50 3.95
N ASN A 264 0.73 -8.50 4.68
CA ASN A 264 2.15 -8.32 4.98
C ASN A 264 2.56 -9.03 6.30
N ILE A 265 2.12 -10.27 6.48
CA ILE A 265 2.48 -11.11 7.63
C ILE A 265 3.35 -12.29 7.19
N GLY A 266 4.26 -12.76 8.05
CA GLY A 266 5.25 -13.77 7.65
C GLY A 266 4.65 -15.11 7.21
N GLY A 267 3.48 -15.49 7.74
CA GLY A 267 2.77 -16.70 7.30
C GLY A 267 2.25 -16.60 5.86
N VAL A 268 1.72 -15.43 5.47
CA VAL A 268 1.26 -15.15 4.10
C VAL A 268 2.46 -15.10 3.14
N HIS A 269 3.53 -14.44 3.55
CA HIS A 269 4.78 -14.40 2.79
C HIS A 269 5.33 -15.80 2.54
N GLU A 270 5.40 -16.65 3.56
CA GLU A 270 5.88 -18.03 3.42
C GLU A 270 4.99 -18.84 2.46
N TYR A 271 3.66 -18.73 2.61
CA TYR A 271 2.70 -19.41 1.75
C TYR A 271 2.89 -19.04 0.27
N ILE A 272 2.93 -17.75 -0.06
CA ILE A 272 3.07 -17.29 -1.45
C ILE A 272 4.48 -17.58 -1.98
N ASN A 273 5.52 -17.41 -1.16
CA ASN A 273 6.90 -17.70 -1.56
C ASN A 273 7.12 -19.21 -1.80
N ALA A 274 6.43 -20.11 -1.10
CA ALA A 274 6.50 -21.54 -1.38
C ALA A 274 6.03 -21.83 -2.82
N THR A 275 4.85 -21.33 -3.19
CA THR A 275 4.30 -21.47 -4.54
C THR A 275 5.20 -20.80 -5.59
N PHE A 276 5.69 -19.60 -5.33
CA PHE A 276 6.64 -18.92 -6.24
C PHE A 276 7.92 -19.74 -6.45
N ASN A 277 8.47 -20.36 -5.40
CA ASN A 277 9.67 -21.19 -5.53
C ASN A 277 9.42 -22.44 -6.37
N ASP A 278 8.23 -23.04 -6.26
CA ASP A 278 7.85 -24.18 -7.10
C ASP A 278 7.79 -23.80 -8.58
N LEU A 279 7.16 -22.66 -8.90
CA LEU A 279 7.11 -22.12 -10.26
C LEU A 279 8.52 -21.77 -10.79
N LEU A 280 9.47 -21.44 -9.92
CA LEU A 280 10.81 -20.99 -10.29
C LEU A 280 11.82 -22.12 -10.54
N LYS A 281 11.56 -23.37 -10.11
CA LYS A 281 12.56 -24.48 -10.07
C LYS A 281 13.42 -24.64 -11.34
N GLY A 282 12.82 -24.54 -12.53
CA GLY A 282 13.53 -24.69 -13.82
C GLY A 282 14.20 -23.42 -14.36
N ARG A 283 13.97 -22.26 -13.76
CA ARG A 283 14.37 -20.94 -14.31
C ARG A 283 15.63 -20.39 -13.67
N ARG A 284 16.00 -20.88 -12.48
CA ARG A 284 17.12 -20.37 -11.67
C ARG A 284 18.47 -20.44 -12.39
N THR A 285 18.66 -21.44 -13.25
CA THR A 285 19.92 -21.70 -13.97
C THR A 285 20.27 -20.65 -15.03
N HIS A 286 19.32 -19.80 -15.41
CA HIS A 286 19.56 -18.71 -16.38
C HIS A 286 20.24 -17.48 -15.75
N PHE A 287 20.31 -17.40 -14.42
CA PHE A 287 20.73 -16.22 -13.67
C PHE A 287 21.86 -16.56 -12.68
N GLU A 288 22.58 -15.54 -12.21
CA GLU A 288 23.54 -15.70 -11.10
C GLU A 288 22.78 -16.08 -9.83
N SER A 289 21.70 -15.35 -9.53
CA SER A 289 20.77 -15.75 -8.51
C SER A 289 19.38 -15.17 -8.73
N VAL A 290 18.35 -15.91 -8.31
CA VAL A 290 17.00 -15.39 -8.12
C VAL A 290 16.69 -15.52 -6.63
N LYS A 291 16.50 -14.39 -5.94
CA LYS A 291 16.20 -14.40 -4.50
C LYS A 291 14.79 -14.97 -4.25
N PRO A 292 14.51 -15.50 -3.05
CA PRO A 292 13.14 -15.74 -2.62
C PRO A 292 12.28 -14.50 -2.79
N LEU A 293 11.00 -14.70 -3.09
CA LEU A 293 10.01 -13.63 -3.18
C LEU A 293 9.97 -12.86 -1.87
N ILE A 294 9.85 -11.53 -1.93
CA ILE A 294 9.56 -10.68 -0.78
C ILE A 294 8.18 -10.09 -0.93
N MET A 295 7.37 -10.18 0.12
CA MET A 295 6.19 -9.32 0.28
C MET A 295 6.60 -8.07 1.05
N MET A 296 6.22 -6.92 0.52
CA MET A 296 6.61 -5.61 1.03
C MET A 296 5.37 -4.73 1.10
N HIS A 297 5.10 -4.12 2.25
CA HIS A 297 4.08 -3.09 2.32
C HIS A 297 4.60 -1.78 1.71
N VAL A 298 3.72 -1.01 1.07
CA VAL A 298 4.05 0.29 0.47
C VAL A 298 4.69 1.25 1.48
N ASP A 299 4.33 1.16 2.75
CA ASP A 299 4.91 1.99 3.82
C ASP A 299 6.42 1.85 3.92
N VAL A 300 6.99 0.71 3.52
CA VAL A 300 8.45 0.57 3.48
C VAL A 300 9.08 1.57 2.49
N LEU A 301 8.43 1.83 1.35
CA LEU A 301 8.90 2.86 0.42
C LEU A 301 8.69 4.27 0.99
N ILE A 302 7.59 4.50 1.70
CA ILE A 302 7.22 5.79 2.28
C ILE A 302 8.13 6.13 3.47
N GLU A 303 8.14 5.30 4.51
CA GLU A 303 8.89 5.49 5.76
C GLU A 303 10.40 5.61 5.53
N TYR A 304 10.93 4.77 4.63
CA TYR A 304 12.36 4.71 4.34
C TYR A 304 12.74 5.45 3.05
N PHE A 305 11.84 6.26 2.48
CA PHE A 305 12.08 6.99 1.23
C PHE A 305 13.40 7.74 1.24
N GLY A 306 13.67 8.52 2.30
CA GLY A 306 14.87 9.35 2.33
C GLY A 306 16.16 8.51 2.39
N ALA A 307 16.14 7.39 3.11
CA ALA A 307 17.26 6.46 3.16
C ALA A 307 17.49 5.76 1.81
N LEU A 308 16.41 5.31 1.17
CA LEU A 308 16.43 4.65 -0.14
C LEU A 308 16.86 5.62 -1.26
N LYS A 309 16.38 6.86 -1.25
CA LYS A 309 16.77 7.89 -2.22
C LYS A 309 18.26 8.20 -2.14
N ARG A 310 18.80 8.37 -0.91
CA ARG A 310 20.23 8.63 -0.70
C ARG A 310 21.09 7.43 -1.09
N ASN A 311 20.65 6.22 -0.72
CA ASN A 311 21.32 4.99 -1.08
C ASN A 311 20.36 3.92 -1.63
N PRO A 312 20.14 3.87 -2.96
CA PRO A 312 19.24 2.89 -3.56
C PRO A 312 19.71 1.44 -3.39
N SER A 313 21.01 1.20 -3.14
CA SER A 313 21.51 -0.16 -2.85
C SER A 313 21.05 -0.68 -1.50
N ALA A 314 20.62 0.20 -0.59
CA ALA A 314 20.15 -0.19 0.74
C ALA A 314 18.99 -1.18 0.66
N LEU A 315 18.09 -1.04 -0.32
CA LEU A 315 16.99 -1.99 -0.52
C LEU A 315 17.49 -3.43 -0.72
N LYS A 316 18.51 -3.60 -1.57
CA LYS A 316 19.15 -4.90 -1.80
C LYS A 316 19.78 -5.44 -0.52
N GLU A 317 20.52 -4.59 0.18
CA GLU A 317 21.22 -4.97 1.41
C GLU A 317 20.24 -5.41 2.49
N TRP A 318 19.14 -4.67 2.65
CA TRP A 318 18.07 -4.99 3.59
C TRP A 318 17.36 -6.29 3.25
N ILE A 319 17.01 -6.52 1.99
CA ILE A 319 16.40 -7.79 1.56
C ILE A 319 17.33 -8.96 1.84
N ASN A 320 18.61 -8.87 1.47
CA ASN A 320 19.57 -9.94 1.72
C ASN A 320 19.76 -10.20 3.22
N ALA A 321 19.83 -9.14 4.04
CA ALA A 321 19.96 -9.25 5.48
C ALA A 321 18.72 -9.85 6.14
N PHE A 322 17.52 -9.48 5.68
CA PHE A 322 16.25 -10.06 6.10
C PHE A 322 16.18 -11.55 5.78
N LEU A 323 16.45 -11.94 4.53
CA LEU A 323 16.42 -13.34 4.09
C LEU A 323 17.39 -14.21 4.91
N LYS A 324 18.60 -13.70 5.16
CA LYS A 324 19.58 -14.38 6.02
C LYS A 324 19.05 -14.54 7.44
N GLN A 325 18.45 -13.50 8.02
CA GLN A 325 17.91 -13.58 9.38
C GLN A 325 16.72 -14.53 9.46
N SER A 326 15.78 -14.45 8.51
CA SER A 326 14.60 -15.33 8.42
C SER A 326 15.02 -16.79 8.36
N ALA A 327 16.00 -17.14 7.52
CA ALA A 327 16.54 -18.50 7.46
C ALA A 327 17.15 -18.97 8.79
N ASN A 328 17.87 -18.09 9.49
CA ASN A 328 18.46 -18.42 10.80
C ASN A 328 17.39 -18.61 11.89
N LEU A 329 16.36 -17.76 11.91
CA LEU A 329 15.24 -17.86 12.85
C LEU A 329 14.42 -19.13 12.60
N GLN A 330 14.19 -19.48 11.34
CA GLN A 330 13.51 -20.72 10.97
C GLN A 330 14.31 -21.95 11.41
N LYS A 331 15.64 -21.97 11.21
CA LYS A 331 16.51 -23.03 11.73
C LYS A 331 16.47 -23.14 13.25
N ARG A 332 16.46 -21.99 13.95
CA ARG A 332 16.33 -21.96 15.42
C ARG A 332 15.00 -22.56 15.86
N TYR A 333 13.89 -22.21 15.22
CA TYR A 333 12.58 -22.80 15.50
C TYR A 333 12.58 -24.31 15.24
N GLN A 334 13.11 -24.78 14.12
CA GLN A 334 13.21 -26.21 13.82
C GLN A 334 14.03 -26.98 14.86
N LYS A 335 15.10 -26.37 15.40
CA LYS A 335 15.97 -27.01 16.40
C LYS A 335 15.40 -26.99 17.82
N HIS A 336 14.74 -25.91 18.21
CA HIS A 336 14.38 -25.65 19.61
C HIS A 336 12.87 -25.60 19.88
N GLY A 337 12.03 -25.55 18.84
CA GLY A 337 10.58 -25.42 18.96
C GLY A 337 10.15 -24.14 19.69
N GLY A 338 8.91 -24.17 20.21
CA GLY A 338 8.36 -23.13 21.09
C GLY A 338 7.65 -21.97 20.36
N VAL A 339 6.58 -21.47 20.99
CA VAL A 339 5.71 -20.41 20.45
C VAL A 339 6.48 -19.13 20.15
N HIS A 340 7.39 -18.72 21.03
CA HIS A 340 8.18 -17.51 20.82
C HIS A 340 9.08 -17.61 19.57
N ASN A 341 9.79 -18.73 19.40
CA ASN A 341 10.66 -18.93 18.24
C ASN A 341 9.85 -19.01 16.94
N TYR A 342 8.67 -19.62 16.99
CA TYR A 342 7.72 -19.62 15.87
C TYR A 342 7.31 -18.20 15.49
N LEU A 343 6.80 -17.41 16.44
CA LEU A 343 6.34 -16.04 16.17
C LEU A 343 7.47 -15.15 15.63
N VAL A 344 8.67 -15.25 16.20
CA VAL A 344 9.81 -14.47 15.73
C VAL A 344 10.26 -14.93 14.33
N SER A 345 10.14 -16.22 13.98
CA SER A 345 10.46 -16.69 12.62
C SER A 345 9.45 -16.23 11.56
N LYS A 346 8.23 -15.83 11.96
CA LYS A 346 7.19 -15.27 11.08
C LYS A 346 7.17 -13.74 11.02
N ARG A 347 8.30 -13.09 11.32
CA ARG A 347 8.43 -11.64 11.17
C ARG A 347 8.38 -11.22 9.70
N SER A 348 7.59 -10.19 9.38
CA SER A 348 7.54 -9.60 8.04
C SER A 348 8.77 -8.73 7.73
N PHE A 349 8.95 -8.36 6.47
CA PHE A 349 10.05 -7.48 6.06
C PHE A 349 9.96 -6.08 6.71
N GLY A 350 8.75 -5.51 6.82
CA GLY A 350 8.53 -4.23 7.49
C GLY A 350 8.88 -4.28 8.98
N THR A 351 8.39 -5.29 9.72
CA THR A 351 8.72 -5.46 11.14
C THR A 351 10.21 -5.73 11.37
N TYR A 352 10.89 -6.39 10.41
CA TYR A 352 12.34 -6.54 10.44
C TYR A 352 13.06 -5.19 10.40
N LEU A 353 12.67 -4.31 9.47
CA LEU A 353 13.27 -2.98 9.33
C LEU A 353 13.00 -2.10 10.54
N ALA A 354 11.76 -2.06 11.03
CA ALA A 354 11.39 -1.28 12.21
C ALA A 354 12.18 -1.69 13.46
N ALA A 355 12.54 -2.97 13.59
CA ALA A 355 13.37 -3.45 14.69
C ALA A 355 14.85 -3.03 14.58
N LYS A 356 15.33 -2.72 13.37
CA LYS A 356 16.73 -2.43 13.03
C LYS A 356 17.03 -0.93 12.96
N ASN A 357 16.12 -0.15 12.40
CA ASN A 357 16.29 1.27 12.13
C ASN A 357 15.55 2.10 13.20
N ARG A 358 16.25 2.41 14.31
CA ARG A 358 15.73 3.28 15.39
C ARG A 358 16.20 4.74 15.31
N ASN A 359 17.00 5.08 14.28
CA ASN A 359 17.50 6.44 14.10
C ASN A 359 16.50 7.30 13.30
N ASP A 360 16.84 8.58 13.15
CA ASP A 360 16.11 9.71 12.56
C ASP A 360 15.68 9.54 11.07
N ALA A 361 15.19 8.36 10.70
CA ALA A 361 14.69 8.02 9.38
C ALA A 361 13.55 8.96 8.98
N LEU A 362 12.74 9.39 9.96
CA LEU A 362 11.65 10.33 9.73
C LEU A 362 12.14 11.70 9.26
N SER A 363 13.11 12.35 9.94
CA SER A 363 13.58 13.67 9.48
C SER A 363 14.24 13.58 8.11
N ILE A 364 15.01 12.52 7.87
CA ILE A 364 15.66 12.27 6.59
C ILE A 364 14.60 12.09 5.49
N THR A 365 13.59 11.28 5.76
CA THR A 365 12.47 11.04 4.85
C THR A 365 11.70 12.33 4.55
N LEU A 366 11.30 13.10 5.57
CA LEU A 366 10.59 14.36 5.37
C LEU A 366 11.42 15.36 4.56
N THR A 367 12.72 15.47 4.85
CA THR A 367 13.64 16.34 4.11
C THR A 367 13.73 15.95 2.64
N GLU A 368 13.85 14.66 2.33
CA GLU A 368 13.94 14.20 0.95
C GLU A 368 12.58 14.26 0.23
N MET A 369 11.47 14.04 0.94
CA MET A 369 10.12 14.18 0.41
C MET A 369 9.85 15.61 -0.04
N ALA A 370 10.14 16.60 0.81
CA ALA A 370 9.96 18.02 0.49
C ALA A 370 10.76 18.48 -0.75
N LYS A 371 11.90 17.83 -1.05
CA LYS A 371 12.70 18.10 -2.25
C LYS A 371 12.19 17.38 -3.50
N SER A 372 11.53 16.24 -3.31
CA SER A 372 11.17 15.32 -4.40
C SER A 372 9.72 15.46 -4.86
N PHE A 373 8.87 15.99 -3.99
CA PHE A 373 7.45 16.15 -4.20
C PHE A 373 7.07 17.61 -3.94
N ASP A 374 6.17 18.14 -4.76
CA ASP A 374 5.60 19.46 -4.51
C ASP A 374 4.59 19.37 -3.37
N LEU A 375 5.04 19.70 -2.15
CA LEU A 375 4.24 19.65 -0.92
C LEU A 375 3.67 21.01 -0.53
N ASN A 376 3.72 22.03 -1.41
CA ASN A 376 3.18 23.36 -1.12
C ASN A 376 1.64 23.34 -1.09
N ILE A 377 1.10 22.81 0.00
CA ILE A 377 -0.33 22.81 0.31
C ILE A 377 -0.53 23.95 1.31
N THR A 378 -0.89 25.13 0.81
CA THR A 378 -1.21 26.31 1.65
C THR A 378 -2.39 26.01 2.56
N ASP A 379 -2.38 26.55 3.78
CA ASP A 379 -3.26 26.33 4.94
C ASP A 379 -4.77 26.06 4.72
N PHE A 380 -5.36 25.39 5.73
CA PHE A 380 -6.80 25.10 5.86
C PHE A 380 -7.67 26.29 5.44
N GLY A 381 -8.57 26.07 4.49
CA GLY A 381 -9.69 26.97 4.25
C GLY A 381 -9.35 28.40 3.76
N LYS A 382 -8.13 28.66 3.27
CA LYS A 382 -7.77 29.95 2.65
C LYS A 382 -7.03 29.78 1.33
N GLY A 383 -7.63 29.03 0.41
CA GLY A 383 -7.32 29.15 -1.02
C GLY A 383 -8.24 30.22 -1.61
N LYS A 384 -7.66 31.32 -2.07
CA LYS A 384 -8.30 32.44 -2.78
C LYS A 384 -9.44 31.98 -3.69
N ASP A 385 -10.52 32.75 -3.71
CA ASP A 385 -11.61 32.67 -4.66
C ASP A 385 -11.11 32.23 -6.05
N ILE A 386 -11.40 30.97 -6.39
CA ILE A 386 -11.23 30.48 -7.75
C ILE A 386 -12.46 31.00 -8.49
N HIS A 387 -12.31 32.17 -9.09
CA HIS A 387 -13.26 32.73 -10.05
C HIS A 387 -13.27 31.94 -11.37
#